data_AF-A0A960JGP3-F1
#
_entry.id   AF-A0A960JGP3-F1
#
_cell.length_a   1.000
_cell.length_b   1.000
_cell.length_c   1.000
_cell.angle_alpha   90.00
_cell.angle_beta   90.00
_cell.angle_gamma   90.00
#
_symmetry.space_group_name_H-M   'P 1'
#
loop_
_entity.id
_entity.type
_entity.pdbx_description
1 polymer ?
#
loop_
_entity_poly.entity_id
_entity_poly.type
_entity_poly.pdbx_seq_one_letter_code
_entity_poly.pdbx_strand_id
1 'polypeptide(L)'
;KTGNRILRGQVHDPTAFRMNGIAGHAGLFSTADDIARYCQMLLNGGVLDGNRLLSPSTVALMTKPNVVSEKGETRGLGWDIDTGFSSNRGELFPLGSFGHTGFTGTGIWIDPLSETFVIFLSNRVHPDGKGNITDVRARISTVAASAVMDVTPNQIRDFEANYYSAVTEDLSRWRAEAELRTAISRLPVGSSRSDILNLQPRVYKNAIVLNGIDVLKKENFKSLEGLKIGLVTNQTGKDRDGNSTIDILNGAKNVKLVSLFSPEHGIRGALDQERITDSTDERTGLPIYSLYGESHRPKPEQLKDIDAVVFDIQDIGTRFYTYISTLRFVLEEAAKVNKKVFILDRPNPINGVDVGGPLADADKLSFIATHTLPVQHGMTIGELALMFNDELKIGADLEVIKMENWRRTMWFDETNQSWINPSPNMRSLTEATLYPGIGLLETTNLSVGRGTDTPFELVGSPWIDGQKLASYLNERNLGGVRFVPVRFTPNASVFKNEQCSGINIVITGRSRFDSVKAGIEIAAALRKLFKNDWQIDKYLRLLVNQNTLDRLKSDDPPAGIIESWSDGLENFLDRRKKYLIYS
;
A
#
# COMPACT_ATOMS: atom_id res chain seq x y z
N LYS A 1 41.27 15.19 30.76
CA LYS A 1 42.11 15.54 31.94
C LYS A 1 41.23 16.13 33.04
N THR A 2 41.62 16.08 34.31
CA THR A 2 40.95 16.82 35.40
C THR A 2 41.95 17.83 35.95
N GLY A 3 41.74 19.12 35.66
CA GLY A 3 42.78 20.13 35.80
C GLY A 3 44.00 19.76 34.93
N ASN A 4 45.18 19.67 35.55
CA ASN A 4 46.43 19.28 34.88
C ASN A 4 46.69 17.76 34.91
N ARG A 5 45.83 16.94 35.53
CA ARG A 5 46.02 15.48 35.64
C ARG A 5 45.42 14.76 34.43
N ILE A 6 46.24 13.97 33.74
CA ILE A 6 45.74 13.00 32.74
C ILE A 6 45.07 11.84 33.46
N LEU A 7 43.85 11.53 33.06
CA LEU A 7 43.10 10.38 33.55
C LEU A 7 43.55 9.13 32.79
N ARG A 8 44.14 8.16 33.49
CA ARG A 8 44.55 6.83 32.99
C ARG A 8 43.94 5.75 33.89
N GLY A 9 43.40 4.69 33.30
CA GLY A 9 42.75 3.60 34.04
C GLY A 9 41.54 4.04 34.87
N GLN A 10 40.89 5.15 34.49
CA GLN A 10 39.74 5.72 35.16
C GLN A 10 38.67 6.03 34.12
N VAL A 11 37.40 5.78 34.48
CA VAL A 11 36.28 6.00 33.57
C VAL A 11 36.17 7.49 33.23
N HIS A 12 36.02 7.79 31.94
CA HIS A 12 35.84 9.18 31.47
C HIS A 12 34.36 9.60 31.38
N ASP A 13 33.42 8.65 31.44
CA ASP A 13 31.99 8.95 31.54
C ASP A 13 31.70 9.69 32.86
N PRO A 14 31.18 10.93 32.83
CA PRO A 14 31.00 11.73 34.04
C PRO A 14 29.98 11.13 35.03
N THR A 15 29.03 10.32 34.55
CA THR A 15 28.03 9.70 35.41
C THR A 15 28.60 8.49 36.13
N ALA A 16 29.23 7.55 35.42
CA ALA A 16 29.92 6.42 36.02
C ALA A 16 31.05 6.88 36.95
N PHE A 17 31.78 7.94 36.60
CA PHE A 17 32.82 8.50 37.47
C PHE A 17 32.27 8.96 38.84
N ARG A 18 31.10 9.62 38.84
CA ARG A 18 30.41 10.03 40.08
C ARG A 18 29.86 8.84 40.88
N MET A 19 29.69 7.69 40.25
CA MET A 19 29.23 6.44 40.86
C MET A 19 30.39 5.51 41.27
N ASN A 20 31.57 6.06 41.61
CA ASN A 20 32.78 5.30 41.94
C ASN A 20 33.36 4.43 40.80
N GLY A 21 33.01 4.71 39.55
CA GLY A 21 33.74 4.25 38.38
C GLY A 21 33.12 3.08 37.63
N ILE A 22 32.28 2.25 38.26
CA ILE A 22 31.62 1.10 37.65
C ILE A 22 30.10 1.28 37.75
N ALA A 23 29.43 1.35 36.60
CA ALA A 23 27.98 1.43 36.49
C ALA A 23 27.50 0.50 35.36
N GLY A 24 26.22 0.11 35.40
CA GLY A 24 25.66 -0.83 34.41
C GLY A 24 25.76 -0.34 32.95
N HIS A 25 25.90 0.97 32.72
CA HIS A 25 26.01 1.57 31.39
C HIS A 25 27.44 1.95 30.98
N ALA A 26 28.41 2.01 31.92
CA ALA A 26 29.79 2.42 31.67
C ALA A 26 30.72 2.07 32.84
N GLY A 27 32.02 1.94 32.59
CA GLY A 27 33.03 1.75 33.65
C GLY A 27 33.80 0.43 33.61
N LEU A 28 33.48 -0.45 32.66
CA LEU A 28 34.25 -1.64 32.37
C LEU A 28 35.42 -1.33 31.42
N PHE A 29 36.55 -2.01 31.64
CA PHE A 29 37.73 -1.95 30.79
C PHE A 29 38.04 -3.36 30.30
N SER A 30 38.25 -3.51 29.00
CA SER A 30 38.64 -4.78 28.36
C SER A 30 39.51 -4.52 27.14
N THR A 31 40.05 -5.59 26.56
CA THR A 31 40.79 -5.54 25.30
C THR A 31 39.86 -5.74 24.10
N ALA A 32 40.34 -5.46 22.89
CA ALA A 32 39.60 -5.80 21.67
C ALA A 32 39.39 -7.31 21.54
N ASP A 33 40.37 -8.12 21.98
CA ASP A 33 40.30 -9.58 21.94
C ASP A 33 39.18 -10.13 22.84
N ASP A 34 39.00 -9.58 24.04
CA ASP A 34 37.89 -9.98 24.93
C ASP A 34 36.53 -9.62 24.33
N ILE A 35 36.43 -8.43 23.73
CA ILE A 35 35.20 -7.96 23.10
C ILE A 35 34.90 -8.81 21.85
N ALA A 36 35.91 -9.22 21.09
CA ALA A 36 35.76 -10.12 19.96
C ALA A 36 35.15 -11.47 20.37
N ARG A 37 35.57 -12.02 21.52
CA ARG A 37 34.97 -13.23 22.10
C ARG A 37 33.49 -13.03 22.44
N TYR A 38 33.10 -11.86 22.95
CA TYR A 38 31.71 -11.53 23.19
C TYR A 38 30.89 -11.40 21.90
N CYS A 39 31.41 -10.72 20.87
CA CYS A 39 30.77 -10.63 19.56
C CYS A 39 30.60 -12.01 18.92
N GLN A 40 31.63 -12.86 18.97
CA GLN A 40 31.59 -14.22 18.46
C GLN A 40 30.55 -15.08 19.19
N MET A 41 30.42 -14.94 20.51
CA MET A 41 29.40 -15.64 21.29
C MET A 41 27.98 -15.31 20.80
N LEU A 42 27.73 -14.04 20.46
CA LEU A 42 26.44 -13.61 19.93
C LEU A 42 26.18 -14.16 18.52
N LEU A 43 27.17 -14.08 17.62
CA LEU A 43 27.07 -14.67 16.28
C LEU A 43 26.83 -16.18 16.34
N ASN A 44 27.42 -16.87 17.31
CA ASN A 44 27.24 -18.31 17.55
C ASN A 44 25.95 -18.67 18.30
N GLY A 45 24.98 -17.75 18.42
CA GLY A 45 23.70 -18.03 19.08
C GLY A 45 23.83 -18.37 20.57
N GLY A 46 24.82 -17.78 21.25
CA GLY A 46 25.02 -17.89 22.69
C GLY A 46 26.13 -18.84 23.12
N VAL A 47 26.95 -19.33 22.19
CA VAL A 47 28.00 -20.34 22.44
C VAL A 47 29.39 -19.76 22.22
N LEU A 48 30.28 -19.95 23.19
CA LEU A 48 31.70 -19.57 23.10
C LEU A 48 32.57 -20.76 23.50
N ASP A 49 33.54 -21.13 22.66
CA ASP A 49 34.47 -22.24 22.90
C ASP A 49 33.77 -23.55 23.31
N GLY A 50 32.65 -23.86 22.65
CA GLY A 50 31.83 -25.05 22.94
C GLY A 50 30.93 -24.94 24.19
N ASN A 51 30.99 -23.85 24.95
CA ASN A 51 30.20 -23.63 26.15
C ASN A 51 29.02 -22.69 25.88
N ARG A 52 27.83 -23.08 26.33
CA ARG A 52 26.63 -22.24 26.24
C ARG A 52 26.61 -21.20 27.36
N LEU A 53 26.73 -19.93 26.99
CA LEU A 53 26.66 -18.79 27.91
C LEU A 53 25.28 -18.13 27.90
N LEU A 54 24.63 -18.07 26.72
CA LEU A 54 23.26 -17.59 26.57
C LEU A 54 22.41 -18.61 25.80
N SER A 55 21.11 -18.65 26.06
CA SER A 55 20.20 -19.45 25.23
C SER A 55 20.07 -18.80 23.84
N PRO A 56 19.81 -19.58 22.78
CA PRO A 56 19.58 -19.02 21.45
C PRO A 56 18.39 -18.05 21.45
N SER A 57 17.36 -18.33 22.25
CA SER A 57 16.21 -17.44 22.45
C SER A 57 16.58 -16.11 23.11
N THR A 58 17.56 -16.09 24.02
CA THR A 58 18.04 -14.85 24.65
C THR A 58 18.78 -13.99 23.62
N VAL A 59 19.67 -14.61 22.83
CA VAL A 59 20.39 -13.89 21.76
C VAL A 59 19.40 -13.33 20.75
N ALA A 60 18.45 -14.15 20.27
CA ALA A 60 17.42 -13.71 19.35
C ALA A 60 16.58 -12.55 19.92
N LEU A 61 16.24 -12.58 21.21
CA LEU A 61 15.51 -11.48 21.85
C LEU A 61 16.37 -10.22 21.98
N MET A 62 17.66 -10.36 22.30
CA MET A 62 18.59 -9.23 22.38
C MET A 62 18.72 -8.52 21.05
N THR A 63 18.82 -9.26 19.95
CA THR A 63 19.09 -8.71 18.61
C THR A 63 17.82 -8.46 17.80
N LYS A 64 16.64 -8.80 18.31
CA LYS A 64 15.36 -8.52 17.65
C LYS A 64 15.18 -7.00 17.50
N PRO A 65 14.85 -6.50 16.30
CA PRO A 65 14.49 -5.10 16.13
C PRO A 65 13.15 -4.80 16.82
N ASN A 66 13.15 -3.79 17.69
CA ASN A 66 11.93 -3.24 18.28
C ASN A 66 11.85 -1.78 17.86
N VAL A 67 10.69 -1.37 17.35
CA VAL A 67 10.45 0.04 17.01
C VAL A 67 10.38 0.86 18.30
N VAL A 68 11.11 1.96 18.34
CA VAL A 68 11.21 2.85 19.50
C VAL A 68 10.79 4.29 19.20
N SER A 69 10.44 4.60 17.95
CA SER A 69 9.86 5.90 17.59
C SER A 69 8.95 5.82 16.37
N GLU A 70 8.11 6.84 16.20
CA GLU A 70 7.21 7.02 15.06
C GLU A 70 7.94 7.19 13.72
N LYS A 71 9.24 7.50 13.78
CA LYS A 71 10.13 7.60 12.61
C LYS A 71 10.62 6.24 12.12
N GLY A 72 10.29 5.15 12.83
CA GLY A 72 10.77 3.81 12.52
C GLY A 72 12.14 3.51 13.08
N GLU A 73 12.60 4.27 14.07
CA GLU A 73 13.88 3.97 14.70
C GLU A 73 13.80 2.63 15.45
N THR A 74 14.85 1.81 15.37
CA THR A 74 14.84 0.47 15.96
C THR A 74 16.01 0.22 16.90
N ARG A 75 15.72 -0.52 17.99
CA ARG A 75 16.69 -0.98 18.98
C ARG A 75 16.46 -2.44 19.35
N GLY A 76 17.53 -3.13 19.69
CA GLY A 76 17.51 -4.40 20.41
C GLY A 76 17.64 -4.18 21.93
N LEU A 77 17.64 -5.26 22.70
CA LEU A 77 17.94 -5.16 24.14
C LEU A 77 19.44 -4.88 24.35
N GLY A 78 19.75 -3.60 24.56
CA GLY A 78 21.12 -3.12 24.72
C GLY A 78 21.81 -2.73 23.40
N TRP A 79 21.10 -2.80 22.28
CA TRP A 79 21.66 -2.59 20.94
C TRP A 79 20.96 -1.47 20.18
N ASP A 80 21.76 -0.70 19.46
CA ASP A 80 21.31 0.20 18.40
C ASP A 80 21.27 -0.58 17.08
N ILE A 81 20.22 -0.37 16.28
CA ILE A 81 20.04 -1.07 14.99
C ILE A 81 19.88 -0.04 13.87
N ASP A 82 18.86 0.81 13.99
CA ASP A 82 18.58 1.87 13.02
C ASP A 82 17.99 3.09 13.72
N THR A 83 18.86 3.89 14.34
CA THR A 83 18.49 5.16 14.98
C THR A 83 19.42 6.28 14.51
N GLY A 84 19.16 7.52 14.92
CA GLY A 84 20.09 8.63 14.67
C GLY A 84 21.51 8.41 15.21
N PHE A 85 21.73 7.40 16.07
CA PHE A 85 23.05 7.04 16.60
C PHE A 85 23.76 5.92 15.82
N SER A 86 23.09 5.29 14.85
CA SER A 86 23.59 4.11 14.14
C SER A 86 24.56 4.42 13.00
N SER A 87 25.02 5.67 12.87
CA SER A 87 25.96 6.06 11.80
C SER A 87 27.27 5.27 11.85
N ASN A 88 27.65 4.70 13.00
CA ASN A 88 28.81 3.80 13.12
C ASN A 88 28.62 2.43 12.46
N ARG A 89 27.41 2.10 11.96
CA ARG A 89 27.17 0.98 11.02
C ARG A 89 27.96 1.14 9.73
N GLY A 90 28.21 2.38 9.29
CA GLY A 90 28.73 2.63 7.95
C GLY A 90 27.65 2.47 6.87
N GLU A 91 28.08 2.40 5.62
CA GLU A 91 27.19 2.46 4.45
C GLU A 91 26.75 1.09 3.93
N LEU A 92 27.50 0.04 4.25
CA LEU A 92 27.38 -1.27 3.58
C LEU A 92 26.86 -2.41 4.46
N PHE A 93 26.96 -2.31 5.78
CA PHE A 93 26.30 -3.30 6.64
C PHE A 93 24.79 -3.15 6.55
N PRO A 94 24.03 -4.24 6.35
CA PRO A 94 22.59 -4.17 6.09
C PRO A 94 21.79 -3.76 7.33
N LEU A 95 20.55 -3.31 7.13
CA LEU A 95 19.59 -3.15 8.21
C LEU A 95 19.25 -4.52 8.83
N GLY A 96 19.26 -4.58 10.16
CA GLY A 96 19.22 -5.83 10.93
C GLY A 96 20.57 -6.23 11.55
N SER A 97 21.67 -5.63 11.08
CA SER A 97 22.92 -5.57 11.84
C SER A 97 22.79 -4.60 13.03
N PHE A 98 23.60 -4.77 14.07
CA PHE A 98 23.40 -4.08 15.34
C PHE A 98 24.70 -3.73 16.04
N GLY A 99 24.70 -2.69 16.86
CA GLY A 99 25.90 -2.25 17.55
C GLY A 99 25.66 -1.20 18.62
N HIS A 100 26.73 -0.66 19.16
CA HIS A 100 26.66 0.42 20.15
C HIS A 100 27.96 1.22 20.17
N THR A 101 27.87 2.48 20.62
CA THR A 101 29.04 3.34 20.81
C THR A 101 29.38 3.51 22.29
N GLY A 102 30.63 3.81 22.60
CA GLY A 102 31.07 4.16 23.96
C GLY A 102 31.43 5.64 24.07
N PHE A 103 31.31 6.16 25.29
CA PHE A 103 31.52 7.58 25.60
C PHE A 103 32.87 8.11 25.10
N THR A 104 33.95 7.34 25.26
CA THR A 104 35.31 7.71 24.83
C THR A 104 35.52 7.62 23.32
N GLY A 105 34.49 7.32 22.54
CA GLY A 105 34.57 7.16 21.09
C GLY A 105 34.84 5.73 20.64
N THR A 106 34.74 4.76 21.55
CA THR A 106 34.73 3.35 21.16
C THR A 106 33.44 2.99 20.42
N GLY A 107 33.43 1.84 19.76
CA GLY A 107 32.23 1.29 19.16
C GLY A 107 32.40 -0.16 18.76
N ILE A 108 31.28 -0.87 18.76
CA ILE A 108 31.15 -2.21 18.20
C ILE A 108 29.97 -2.23 17.23
N TRP A 109 30.11 -3.01 16.16
CA TRP A 109 29.03 -3.31 15.22
C TRP A 109 29.13 -4.77 14.79
N ILE A 110 28.00 -5.49 14.76
CA ILE A 110 27.92 -6.92 14.50
C ILE A 110 26.89 -7.13 13.39
N ASP A 111 27.28 -7.85 12.35
CA ASP A 111 26.42 -8.22 11.24
C ASP A 111 26.23 -9.74 11.19
N PRO A 112 25.04 -10.26 11.55
CA PRO A 112 24.77 -11.69 11.53
C PRO A 112 24.63 -12.26 10.12
N LEU A 113 24.40 -11.43 9.08
CA LEU A 113 24.31 -11.91 7.71
C LEU A 113 25.67 -12.37 7.18
N SER A 114 26.69 -11.52 7.34
CA SER A 114 28.06 -11.83 6.94
C SER A 114 28.86 -12.59 7.99
N GLU A 115 28.26 -12.85 9.17
CA GLU A 115 28.95 -13.40 10.34
C GLU A 115 30.21 -12.59 10.73
N THR A 116 30.15 -11.26 10.58
CA THR A 116 31.28 -10.37 10.88
C THR A 116 30.97 -9.39 12.01
N PHE A 117 32.02 -8.82 12.59
CA PHE A 117 31.92 -7.71 13.53
C PHE A 117 33.10 -6.76 13.40
N VAL A 118 32.89 -5.52 13.80
CA VAL A 118 33.89 -4.45 13.85
C VAL A 118 34.00 -3.96 15.27
N ILE A 119 35.24 -3.87 15.77
CA ILE A 119 35.55 -3.29 17.08
C ILE A 119 36.51 -2.14 16.86
N PHE A 120 36.11 -0.94 17.28
CA PHE A 120 36.96 0.25 17.23
C PHE A 120 37.12 0.83 18.63
N LEU A 121 38.32 0.72 19.19
CA LEU A 121 38.63 1.27 20.51
C LEU A 121 39.44 2.56 20.35
N SER A 122 38.78 3.70 20.50
CA SER A 122 39.42 5.01 20.48
C SER A 122 39.27 5.76 21.80
N ASN A 123 40.01 6.86 21.92
CA ASN A 123 39.89 7.79 23.03
C ASN A 123 39.76 9.23 22.53
N ARG A 124 38.59 9.54 21.94
CA ARG A 124 38.24 10.87 21.41
C ARG A 124 38.26 11.97 22.47
N VAL A 125 38.16 11.59 23.75
CA VAL A 125 38.17 12.55 24.86
C VAL A 125 39.59 12.90 25.31
N HIS A 126 40.61 12.28 24.71
CA HIS A 126 41.99 12.62 24.96
C HIS A 126 42.44 13.83 24.11
N PRO A 127 43.16 14.81 24.70
CA PRO A 127 43.35 15.03 26.15
C PRO A 127 42.22 15.84 26.81
N ASP A 128 41.39 16.51 26.02
CA ASP A 128 40.54 17.64 26.44
C ASP A 128 39.03 17.47 26.16
N GLY A 129 38.60 16.33 25.63
CA GLY A 129 37.17 16.04 25.42
C GLY A 129 36.61 16.47 24.06
N LYS A 130 37.40 17.12 23.19
CA LYS A 130 36.88 17.78 21.98
C LYS A 130 36.90 16.93 20.70
N GLY A 131 37.46 15.72 20.72
CA GLY A 131 37.56 14.88 19.54
C GLY A 131 36.21 14.36 19.01
N ASN A 132 36.08 14.34 17.69
CA ASN A 132 34.98 13.69 16.97
C ASN A 132 35.56 12.57 16.09
N ILE A 133 34.98 11.37 16.21
CA ILE A 133 35.42 10.15 15.54
C ILE A 133 34.26 9.42 14.85
N THR A 134 33.09 10.07 14.71
CA THR A 134 31.90 9.44 14.13
C THR A 134 32.15 8.99 12.70
N ASP A 135 32.69 9.89 11.86
CA ASP A 135 33.01 9.59 10.47
C ASP A 135 34.09 8.51 10.34
N VAL A 136 35.06 8.49 11.27
CA VAL A 136 36.12 7.48 11.29
C VAL A 136 35.54 6.10 11.59
N ARG A 137 34.65 5.98 12.57
CA ARG A 137 33.95 4.71 12.86
C ARG A 137 33.15 4.24 11.65
N ALA A 138 32.34 5.12 11.07
CA ALA A 138 31.52 4.79 9.90
C ALA A 138 32.38 4.26 8.74
N ARG A 139 33.49 4.96 8.41
CA ARG A 139 34.40 4.56 7.34
C ARG A 139 35.10 3.22 7.62
N ILE A 140 35.50 2.96 8.86
CA ILE A 140 36.10 1.66 9.24
C ILE A 140 35.07 0.54 9.03
N SER A 141 33.83 0.74 9.48
CA SER A 141 32.76 -0.25 9.27
C SER A 141 32.46 -0.48 7.79
N THR A 142 32.38 0.59 6.98
CA THR A 142 32.23 0.49 5.52
C THR A 142 33.37 -0.30 4.88
N VAL A 143 34.62 -0.03 5.25
CA VAL A 143 35.78 -0.76 4.71
C VAL A 143 35.72 -2.23 5.10
N ALA A 144 35.40 -2.54 6.36
CA ALA A 144 35.28 -3.93 6.82
C ALA A 144 34.17 -4.67 6.07
N ALA A 145 32.98 -4.08 5.95
CA ALA A 145 31.88 -4.65 5.18
C ALA A 145 32.24 -4.86 3.70
N SER A 146 32.96 -3.92 3.08
CA SER A 146 33.38 -4.05 1.67
C SER A 146 34.40 -5.18 1.42
N ALA A 147 35.06 -5.67 2.47
CA ALA A 147 36.01 -6.77 2.36
C ALA A 147 35.32 -8.16 2.39
N VAL A 148 34.03 -8.21 2.73
CA VAL A 148 33.21 -9.43 2.72
C VAL A 148 32.71 -9.66 1.29
N MET A 149 33.15 -10.76 0.66
CA MET A 149 32.90 -11.03 -0.77
C MET A 149 31.98 -12.24 -1.02
N ASP A 150 31.66 -12.97 0.03
CA ASP A 150 30.90 -14.23 0.03
C ASP A 150 29.40 -14.05 0.29
N VAL A 151 28.96 -12.84 0.65
CA VAL A 151 27.55 -12.46 0.74
C VAL A 151 27.07 -11.92 -0.61
N THR A 152 26.01 -12.52 -1.16
CA THR A 152 25.43 -12.08 -2.44
C THR A 152 24.41 -10.94 -2.26
N PRO A 153 24.17 -10.12 -3.31
CA PRO A 153 23.13 -9.09 -3.27
C PRO A 153 21.72 -9.62 -2.96
N ASN A 154 21.40 -10.86 -3.34
CA ASN A 154 20.11 -11.48 -3.01
C ASN A 154 20.00 -11.74 -1.50
N GLN A 155 21.05 -12.29 -0.88
CA GLN A 155 21.06 -12.55 0.56
C GLN A 155 20.92 -11.26 1.38
N ILE A 156 21.53 -10.16 0.93
CA ILE A 156 21.36 -8.83 1.56
C ILE A 156 19.90 -8.39 1.47
N ARG A 157 19.29 -8.47 0.29
CA ARG A 157 17.87 -8.10 0.10
C ARG A 157 16.93 -8.94 0.94
N ASP A 158 17.13 -10.25 0.97
CA ASP A 158 16.30 -11.17 1.75
C ASP A 158 16.43 -10.89 3.26
N PHE A 159 17.65 -10.60 3.72
CA PHE A 159 17.92 -10.23 5.11
C PHE A 159 17.24 -8.92 5.51
N GLU A 160 17.37 -7.86 4.68
CA GLU A 160 16.70 -6.59 4.94
C GLU A 160 15.18 -6.70 4.82
N ALA A 161 14.66 -7.54 3.91
CA ALA A 161 13.22 -7.81 3.80
C ALA A 161 12.66 -8.42 5.11
N ASN A 162 13.40 -9.35 5.73
CA ASN A 162 13.02 -9.90 7.03
C ASN A 162 13.04 -8.83 8.14
N TYR A 163 14.04 -7.95 8.14
CA TYR A 163 14.08 -6.80 9.05
C TYR A 163 12.84 -5.90 8.87
N TYR A 164 12.53 -5.49 7.63
CA TYR A 164 11.38 -4.64 7.35
C TYR A 164 10.06 -5.31 7.72
N SER A 165 9.92 -6.61 7.47
CA SER A 165 8.73 -7.38 7.88
C SER A 165 8.53 -7.33 9.39
N ALA A 166 9.60 -7.54 10.18
CA ALA A 166 9.55 -7.49 11.64
C ALA A 166 9.21 -6.10 12.20
N VAL A 167 9.62 -5.04 11.50
CA VAL A 167 9.47 -3.64 11.93
C VAL A 167 8.10 -3.04 11.55
N THR A 168 7.51 -3.49 10.43
CA THR A 168 6.31 -2.87 9.84
C THR A 168 5.09 -2.95 10.76
N GLU A 169 4.89 -4.07 11.47
CA GLU A 169 3.77 -4.26 12.40
C GLU A 169 3.88 -3.30 13.61
N ASP A 170 5.06 -3.24 14.22
CA ASP A 170 5.32 -2.38 15.39
C ASP A 170 5.33 -0.88 15.03
N LEU A 171 5.81 -0.52 13.83
CA LEU A 171 5.81 0.86 13.35
C LEU A 171 4.39 1.40 13.15
N SER A 172 3.50 0.56 12.64
CA SER A 172 2.08 0.88 12.49
C SER A 172 1.46 1.21 13.85
N ARG A 173 1.78 0.42 14.88
CA ARG A 173 1.36 0.69 16.26
C ARG A 173 1.92 2.02 16.80
N TRP A 174 3.21 2.29 16.63
CA TRP A 174 3.82 3.55 17.11
C TRP A 174 3.25 4.80 16.45
N ARG A 175 3.01 4.75 15.13
CA ARG A 175 2.36 5.85 14.40
C ARG A 175 0.95 6.09 14.89
N ALA A 176 0.20 5.01 15.10
CA ALA A 176 -1.14 5.08 15.65
C ALA A 176 -1.15 5.67 17.09
N GLU A 177 -0.20 5.27 17.94
CA GLU A 177 -0.03 5.86 19.28
C GLU A 177 0.39 7.34 19.23
N ALA A 178 1.18 7.76 18.24
CA ALA A 178 1.59 9.16 18.06
C ALA A 178 0.43 10.03 17.54
N GLU A 179 -0.38 9.51 16.61
CA GLU A 179 -1.61 10.13 16.14
C GLU A 179 -2.63 10.28 17.27
N LEU A 180 -2.79 9.25 18.11
CA LEU A 180 -3.62 9.30 19.31
C LEU A 180 -3.12 10.36 20.29
N ARG A 181 -1.82 10.41 20.59
CA ARG A 181 -1.23 11.44 21.46
C ARG A 181 -1.49 12.85 20.92
N THR A 182 -1.38 13.04 19.61
CA THR A 182 -1.67 14.31 18.95
C THR A 182 -3.16 14.65 19.05
N ALA A 183 -4.05 13.69 18.81
CA ALA A 183 -5.49 13.88 18.93
C ALA A 183 -5.91 14.22 20.37
N ILE A 184 -5.34 13.53 21.37
CA ILE A 184 -5.56 13.81 22.79
C ILE A 184 -5.06 15.22 23.14
N SER A 185 -3.90 15.64 22.64
CA SER A 185 -3.34 16.97 22.91
C SER A 185 -4.21 18.13 22.37
N ARG A 186 -5.12 17.83 21.44
CA ARG A 186 -6.05 18.79 20.84
C ARG A 186 -7.42 18.81 21.54
N LEU A 187 -7.65 17.94 22.52
CA LEU A 187 -8.90 17.95 23.28
C LEU A 187 -8.96 19.14 24.24
N PRO A 188 -10.15 19.75 24.43
CA PRO A 188 -10.35 20.77 25.44
C PRO A 188 -10.02 20.24 26.85
N VAL A 189 -9.48 21.11 27.70
CA VAL A 189 -9.28 20.78 29.12
C VAL A 189 -10.66 20.53 29.75
N GLY A 190 -10.90 19.29 30.17
CA GLY A 190 -12.20 18.84 30.72
C GLY A 190 -12.89 17.72 29.92
N SER A 191 -12.32 17.26 28.80
CA SER A 191 -12.86 16.12 28.04
C SER A 191 -12.97 14.84 28.87
N SER A 192 -14.05 14.08 28.64
CA SER A 192 -14.42 12.90 29.40
C SER A 192 -13.59 11.68 29.02
N ARG A 193 -13.56 10.66 29.90
CA ARG A 193 -12.89 9.38 29.61
C ARG A 193 -13.47 8.66 28.39
N SER A 194 -14.75 8.86 28.09
CA SER A 194 -15.41 8.38 26.87
C SER A 194 -14.88 9.03 25.60
N ASP A 195 -14.58 10.33 25.64
CA ASP A 195 -14.03 11.07 24.49
C ASP A 195 -12.64 10.55 24.11
N ILE A 196 -11.85 10.18 25.12
CA ILE A 196 -10.52 9.58 24.95
C ILE A 196 -10.61 8.14 24.41
N LEU A 197 -11.60 7.36 24.85
CA LEU A 197 -11.80 5.97 24.40
C LEU A 197 -12.29 5.88 22.95
N ASN A 198 -13.02 6.89 22.46
CA ASN A 198 -13.45 6.97 21.07
C ASN A 198 -12.31 7.31 20.09
N LEU A 199 -11.15 7.77 20.58
CA LEU A 199 -10.00 8.15 19.75
C LEU A 199 -8.97 7.02 19.55
N GLN A 200 -9.07 5.88 20.26
CA GLN A 200 -8.03 4.85 20.20
C GLN A 200 -7.98 4.15 18.82
N PRO A 201 -6.82 4.16 18.13
CA PRO A 201 -6.61 3.29 16.99
C PRO A 201 -6.53 1.85 17.50
N ARG A 202 -7.49 1.05 17.06
CA ARG A 202 -7.50 -0.37 17.36
C ARG A 202 -6.42 -1.03 16.51
N VAL A 203 -5.38 -1.54 17.16
CA VAL A 203 -4.49 -2.54 16.55
C VAL A 203 -5.39 -3.70 16.13
N TYR A 204 -5.72 -3.77 14.85
CA TYR A 204 -6.62 -4.80 14.34
C TYR A 204 -5.84 -6.11 14.30
N LYS A 205 -6.05 -6.97 15.31
CA LYS A 205 -5.88 -8.41 15.12
C LYS A 205 -6.70 -8.78 13.90
N ASN A 206 -6.05 -9.16 12.79
CA ASN A 206 -6.62 -9.58 11.49
C ASN A 206 -8.11 -9.91 11.59
N ALA A 207 -8.96 -8.92 11.29
CA ALA A 207 -10.40 -9.14 11.32
C ALA A 207 -10.75 -10.05 10.15
N ILE A 208 -11.40 -11.17 10.42
CA ILE A 208 -11.91 -12.03 9.36
C ILE A 208 -13.12 -11.33 8.75
N VAL A 209 -12.89 -10.61 7.64
CA VAL A 209 -13.96 -10.01 6.85
C VAL A 209 -14.68 -11.11 6.08
N LEU A 210 -16.01 -11.06 6.08
CA LEU A 210 -16.85 -11.94 5.24
C LEU A 210 -17.44 -11.08 4.12
N ASN A 211 -17.16 -11.44 2.86
CA ASN A 211 -17.75 -10.78 1.70
C ASN A 211 -19.26 -11.07 1.62
N GLY A 212 -19.99 -10.36 0.78
CA GLY A 212 -21.42 -10.61 0.58
C GLY A 212 -21.75 -12.08 0.26
N ILE A 213 -20.91 -12.78 -0.51
CA ILE A 213 -21.09 -14.22 -0.79
C ILE A 213 -20.89 -15.10 0.45
N ASP A 214 -19.93 -14.77 1.33
CA ASP A 214 -19.69 -15.49 2.58
C ASP A 214 -20.88 -15.32 3.54
N VAL A 215 -21.42 -14.10 3.62
CA VAL A 215 -22.61 -13.77 4.43
C VAL A 215 -23.84 -14.50 3.88
N LEU A 216 -24.05 -14.45 2.57
CA LEU A 216 -25.15 -15.14 1.91
C LEU A 216 -25.11 -16.66 2.14
N LYS A 217 -23.92 -17.27 2.07
CA LYS A 217 -23.70 -18.70 2.37
C LYS A 217 -23.98 -19.01 3.85
N LYS A 218 -23.52 -18.16 4.76
CA LYS A 218 -23.79 -18.27 6.21
C LYS A 218 -25.29 -18.22 6.53
N GLU A 219 -26.05 -17.43 5.77
CA GLU A 219 -27.51 -17.32 5.88
C GLU A 219 -28.27 -18.38 5.06
N ASN A 220 -27.56 -19.38 4.53
CA ASN A 220 -28.14 -20.46 3.72
C ASN A 220 -28.94 -19.94 2.51
N PHE A 221 -28.46 -18.86 1.88
CA PHE A 221 -29.02 -18.26 0.67
C PHE A 221 -30.49 -17.85 0.78
N LYS A 222 -30.97 -17.57 2.00
CA LYS A 222 -32.38 -17.31 2.29
C LYS A 222 -33.00 -16.22 1.41
N SER A 223 -32.26 -15.16 1.11
CA SER A 223 -32.72 -14.04 0.28
C SER A 223 -32.89 -14.40 -1.20
N LEU A 224 -32.28 -15.50 -1.66
CA LEU A 224 -32.36 -16.00 -3.05
C LEU A 224 -33.31 -17.20 -3.23
N GLU A 225 -33.95 -17.66 -2.16
CA GLU A 225 -34.73 -18.90 -2.18
C GLU A 225 -35.89 -18.84 -3.19
N GLY A 226 -35.94 -19.85 -4.06
CA GLY A 226 -36.99 -19.98 -5.08
C GLY A 226 -36.85 -19.06 -6.30
N LEU A 227 -35.85 -18.16 -6.32
CA LEU A 227 -35.59 -17.26 -7.44
C LEU A 227 -34.70 -17.92 -8.50
N LYS A 228 -34.99 -17.63 -9.77
CA LYS A 228 -34.06 -17.85 -10.89
C LYS A 228 -33.07 -16.70 -10.96
N ILE A 229 -31.78 -17.02 -10.85
CA ILE A 229 -30.73 -16.01 -10.70
C ILE A 229 -29.90 -15.90 -11.98
N GLY A 230 -29.74 -14.68 -12.47
CA GLY A 230 -28.64 -14.31 -13.36
C GLY A 230 -27.48 -13.75 -12.53
N LEU A 231 -26.25 -14.20 -12.76
CA LEU A 231 -25.08 -13.75 -11.99
C LEU A 231 -24.13 -12.91 -12.85
N VAL A 232 -23.93 -11.65 -12.46
CA VAL A 232 -22.87 -10.78 -12.98
C VAL A 232 -21.62 -10.97 -12.13
N THR A 233 -20.59 -11.59 -12.69
CA THR A 233 -19.36 -11.96 -11.96
C THR A 233 -18.16 -12.06 -12.91
N ASN A 234 -16.98 -12.16 -12.33
CA ASN A 234 -15.75 -12.58 -13.02
C ASN A 234 -14.91 -13.49 -12.10
N GLN A 235 -13.62 -13.68 -12.40
CA GLN A 235 -12.71 -14.52 -11.63
C GLN A 235 -12.52 -14.08 -10.17
N THR A 236 -12.84 -12.83 -9.84
CA THR A 236 -12.75 -12.29 -8.48
C THR A 236 -13.93 -12.66 -7.59
N GLY A 237 -15.05 -13.08 -8.20
CA GLY A 237 -16.24 -13.56 -7.50
C GLY A 237 -15.98 -14.88 -6.79
N LYS A 238 -15.32 -14.80 -5.63
CA LYS A 238 -14.96 -15.94 -4.79
C LYS A 238 -15.31 -15.69 -3.32
N ASP A 239 -15.62 -16.78 -2.62
CA ASP A 239 -15.71 -16.80 -1.16
C ASP A 239 -14.31 -16.82 -0.53
N ARG A 240 -14.25 -16.67 0.80
CA ARG A 240 -12.98 -16.65 1.54
C ARG A 240 -12.15 -17.91 1.34
N ASP A 241 -12.80 -19.05 1.12
CA ASP A 241 -12.15 -20.35 0.94
C ASP A 241 -11.71 -20.57 -0.53
N GLY A 242 -11.88 -19.57 -1.40
CA GLY A 242 -11.44 -19.56 -2.79
C GLY A 242 -12.42 -20.21 -3.78
N ASN A 243 -13.63 -20.56 -3.33
CA ASN A 243 -14.66 -21.14 -4.19
C ASN A 243 -15.34 -20.05 -5.00
N SER A 244 -15.56 -20.29 -6.30
CA SER A 244 -16.26 -19.35 -7.17
C SER A 244 -17.73 -19.19 -6.77
N THR A 245 -18.22 -17.95 -6.78
CA THR A 245 -19.64 -17.63 -6.58
C THR A 245 -20.55 -18.35 -7.57
N ILE A 246 -20.06 -18.60 -8.79
CA ILE A 246 -20.75 -19.42 -9.80
C ILE A 246 -21.00 -20.82 -9.23
N ASP A 247 -19.95 -21.45 -8.71
CA ASP A 247 -19.99 -22.83 -8.25
C ASP A 247 -20.76 -22.97 -6.92
N ILE A 248 -20.68 -21.95 -6.06
CA ILE A 248 -21.43 -21.87 -4.81
C ILE A 248 -22.94 -21.78 -5.09
N LEU A 249 -23.37 -20.84 -5.94
CA LEU A 249 -24.79 -20.64 -6.24
C LEU A 249 -25.37 -21.81 -7.06
N ASN A 250 -24.60 -22.37 -7.99
CA ASN A 250 -25.03 -23.54 -8.76
C ASN A 250 -25.13 -24.81 -7.91
N GLY A 251 -24.32 -24.93 -6.86
CA GLY A 251 -24.35 -26.07 -5.92
C GLY A 251 -25.37 -25.94 -4.80
N ALA A 252 -25.94 -24.75 -4.57
CA ALA A 252 -26.90 -24.49 -3.51
C ALA A 252 -28.28 -25.06 -3.86
N LYS A 253 -28.81 -25.97 -3.02
CA LYS A 253 -30.06 -26.71 -3.29
C LYS A 253 -31.30 -25.83 -3.40
N ASN A 254 -31.29 -24.66 -2.76
CA ASN A 254 -32.42 -23.72 -2.69
C ASN A 254 -32.26 -22.52 -3.63
N VAL A 255 -31.21 -22.47 -4.45
CA VAL A 255 -30.96 -21.40 -5.42
C VAL A 255 -30.98 -22.00 -6.82
N LYS A 256 -31.57 -21.29 -7.79
CA LYS A 256 -31.55 -21.72 -9.19
C LYS A 256 -30.76 -20.73 -10.03
N LEU A 257 -29.47 -20.99 -10.22
CA LEU A 257 -28.63 -20.23 -11.16
C LEU A 257 -28.97 -20.63 -12.60
N VAL A 258 -29.27 -19.65 -13.46
CA VAL A 258 -29.75 -19.91 -14.83
C VAL A 258 -28.94 -19.27 -15.94
N SER A 259 -28.23 -18.17 -15.65
CA SER A 259 -27.39 -17.49 -16.63
C SER A 259 -26.26 -16.73 -15.95
N LEU A 260 -25.20 -16.49 -16.71
CA LEU A 260 -24.02 -15.77 -16.27
C LEU A 260 -23.80 -14.55 -17.16
N PHE A 261 -23.31 -13.47 -16.57
CA PHE A 261 -22.98 -12.23 -17.27
C PHE A 261 -21.53 -11.86 -16.94
N SER A 262 -20.68 -11.81 -17.96
CA SER A 262 -19.27 -11.46 -17.81
C SER A 262 -19.05 -9.99 -18.17
N PRO A 263 -18.41 -9.18 -17.32
CA PRO A 263 -17.90 -7.86 -17.71
C PRO A 263 -16.62 -8.03 -18.57
N GLU A 264 -15.70 -7.06 -18.50
CA GLU A 264 -14.36 -7.17 -19.09
C GLU A 264 -13.54 -8.37 -18.56
N HIS A 265 -12.58 -8.84 -19.36
CA HIS A 265 -11.59 -9.90 -19.04
C HIS A 265 -12.10 -11.35 -18.79
N GLY A 266 -13.41 -11.59 -18.96
CA GLY A 266 -13.98 -12.93 -19.04
C GLY A 266 -14.33 -13.53 -17.68
N ILE A 267 -15.20 -14.55 -17.68
CA ILE A 267 -15.86 -14.97 -16.43
C ILE A 267 -15.01 -15.82 -15.48
N ARG A 268 -14.08 -16.63 -16.02
CA ARG A 268 -13.12 -17.43 -15.23
C ARG A 268 -11.66 -16.97 -15.37
N GLY A 269 -11.43 -15.77 -15.92
CA GLY A 269 -10.10 -15.14 -15.97
C GLY A 269 -9.07 -15.79 -16.91
N ALA A 270 -9.51 -16.67 -17.82
CA ALA A 270 -8.64 -17.39 -18.76
C ALA A 270 -8.41 -16.68 -20.11
N LEU A 271 -9.09 -15.55 -20.37
CA LEU A 271 -9.11 -14.89 -21.67
C LEU A 271 -8.46 -13.50 -21.59
N ASP A 272 -7.24 -13.39 -22.11
CA ASP A 272 -6.62 -12.11 -22.48
C ASP A 272 -7.00 -11.79 -23.95
N GLN A 273 -8.31 -11.64 -24.21
CA GLN A 273 -8.85 -11.37 -25.54
C GLN A 273 -9.64 -10.05 -25.55
N GLU A 274 -9.39 -9.21 -26.56
CA GLU A 274 -10.05 -7.91 -26.75
C GLU A 274 -11.56 -8.00 -27.03
N ARG A 275 -12.07 -9.20 -27.35
CA ARG A 275 -13.49 -9.48 -27.55
C ARG A 275 -13.86 -10.76 -26.85
N ILE A 276 -14.75 -10.64 -25.87
CA ILE A 276 -15.41 -11.77 -25.23
C ILE A 276 -16.79 -11.86 -25.85
N THR A 277 -17.09 -12.96 -26.51
CA THR A 277 -18.43 -13.23 -27.06
C THR A 277 -19.23 -14.08 -26.08
N ASP A 278 -20.53 -14.16 -26.31
CA ASP A 278 -21.39 -15.11 -25.61
C ASP A 278 -20.82 -16.54 -25.76
N SER A 279 -20.91 -17.32 -24.69
CA SER A 279 -20.32 -18.66 -24.60
C SER A 279 -21.08 -19.53 -23.59
N THR A 280 -20.52 -20.67 -23.21
CA THR A 280 -21.11 -21.58 -22.22
C THR A 280 -20.06 -21.92 -21.18
N ASP A 281 -20.44 -21.86 -19.91
CA ASP A 281 -19.54 -22.22 -18.82
C ASP A 281 -19.26 -23.72 -18.84
N GLU A 282 -17.99 -24.10 -19.00
CA GLU A 282 -17.60 -25.51 -19.17
C GLU A 282 -17.98 -26.39 -17.97
N ARG A 283 -18.04 -25.80 -16.76
CA ARG A 283 -18.30 -26.54 -15.52
C ARG A 283 -19.79 -26.69 -15.23
N THR A 284 -20.57 -25.63 -15.44
CA THR A 284 -22.01 -25.62 -15.09
C THR A 284 -22.92 -25.87 -16.29
N GLY A 285 -22.43 -25.70 -17.52
CA GLY A 285 -23.23 -25.74 -18.75
C GLY A 285 -24.14 -24.54 -18.94
N LEU A 286 -24.02 -23.50 -18.10
CA LEU A 286 -24.85 -22.30 -18.16
C LEU A 286 -24.41 -21.34 -19.28
N PRO A 287 -25.34 -20.62 -19.91
CA PRO A 287 -24.99 -19.58 -20.88
C PRO A 287 -24.25 -18.43 -20.21
N ILE A 288 -23.20 -17.95 -20.86
CA ILE A 288 -22.43 -16.76 -20.49
C ILE A 288 -22.76 -15.68 -21.52
N TYR A 289 -23.29 -14.55 -21.06
CA TYR A 289 -23.51 -13.36 -21.85
C TYR A 289 -22.39 -12.34 -21.62
N SER A 290 -21.80 -11.83 -22.69
CA SER A 290 -20.77 -10.80 -22.57
C SER A 290 -21.40 -9.41 -22.39
N LEU A 291 -20.95 -8.68 -21.37
CA LEU A 291 -21.21 -7.27 -21.13
C LEU A 291 -20.01 -6.41 -21.54
N TYR A 292 -19.20 -6.90 -22.48
CA TYR A 292 -18.04 -6.19 -23.02
C TYR A 292 -17.94 -6.38 -24.54
N GLY A 293 -17.67 -5.31 -25.27
CA GLY A 293 -17.64 -5.32 -26.74
C GLY A 293 -18.87 -4.65 -27.35
N GLU A 294 -19.74 -5.42 -28.02
CA GLU A 294 -20.90 -4.86 -28.74
C GLU A 294 -21.93 -4.18 -27.82
N SER A 295 -22.10 -4.70 -26.60
CA SER A 295 -22.97 -4.11 -25.59
C SER A 295 -22.30 -4.20 -24.22
N HIS A 296 -22.40 -3.10 -23.47
CA HIS A 296 -22.03 -3.06 -22.04
C HIS A 296 -23.24 -3.30 -21.12
N ARG A 297 -24.41 -3.56 -21.71
CA ARG A 297 -25.72 -3.65 -21.04
C ARG A 297 -26.33 -5.03 -21.25
N PRO A 298 -26.91 -5.65 -20.21
CA PRO A 298 -27.74 -6.84 -20.38
C PRO A 298 -28.92 -6.52 -21.31
N LYS A 299 -29.20 -7.39 -22.28
CA LYS A 299 -30.33 -7.21 -23.18
C LYS A 299 -31.63 -7.69 -22.52
N PRO A 300 -32.80 -7.08 -22.81
CA PRO A 300 -34.07 -7.50 -22.22
C PRO A 300 -34.37 -9.00 -22.36
N GLU A 301 -34.02 -9.60 -23.49
CA GLU A 301 -34.17 -11.03 -23.75
C GLU A 301 -33.30 -11.91 -22.83
N GLN A 302 -32.12 -11.43 -22.42
CA GLN A 302 -31.22 -12.14 -21.50
C GLN A 302 -31.72 -12.08 -20.05
N LEU A 303 -32.56 -11.09 -19.72
CA LEU A 303 -33.18 -10.91 -18.40
C LEU A 303 -34.57 -11.55 -18.29
N LYS A 304 -35.13 -12.06 -19.40
CA LYS A 304 -36.52 -12.54 -19.44
C LYS A 304 -36.77 -13.71 -18.50
N ASP A 305 -35.85 -14.67 -18.47
CA ASP A 305 -36.02 -15.97 -17.79
C ASP A 305 -35.47 -16.00 -16.35
N ILE A 306 -34.96 -14.87 -15.86
CA ILE A 306 -34.46 -14.71 -14.47
C ILE A 306 -35.46 -13.91 -13.64
N ASP A 307 -35.50 -14.13 -12.33
CA ASP A 307 -36.31 -13.36 -11.37
C ASP A 307 -35.48 -12.24 -10.73
N ALA A 308 -34.17 -12.48 -10.56
CA ALA A 308 -33.24 -11.50 -10.00
C ALA A 308 -31.84 -11.58 -10.62
N VAL A 309 -31.11 -10.47 -10.55
CA VAL A 309 -29.70 -10.37 -10.89
C VAL A 309 -28.88 -10.30 -9.60
N VAL A 310 -27.85 -11.14 -9.47
CA VAL A 310 -26.83 -11.02 -8.42
C VAL A 310 -25.57 -10.41 -9.03
N PHE A 311 -24.97 -9.44 -8.36
CA PHE A 311 -23.72 -8.80 -8.76
C PHE A 311 -22.63 -9.11 -7.73
N ASP A 312 -21.52 -9.70 -8.17
CA ASP A 312 -20.40 -10.08 -7.31
C ASP A 312 -19.04 -9.93 -8.02
N ILE A 313 -18.45 -8.73 -7.94
CA ILE A 313 -17.16 -8.42 -8.57
C ILE A 313 -16.33 -7.54 -7.64
N GLN A 314 -15.03 -7.84 -7.50
CA GLN A 314 -14.06 -7.00 -6.80
C GLN A 314 -13.66 -5.79 -7.65
N ASP A 315 -14.02 -4.59 -7.19
CA ASP A 315 -13.56 -3.31 -7.73
C ASP A 315 -12.24 -2.86 -7.08
N ILE A 316 -11.68 -1.71 -7.49
CA ILE A 316 -10.43 -1.15 -6.95
C ILE A 316 -10.53 0.25 -6.35
N GLY A 317 -11.71 0.85 -6.26
CA GLY A 317 -11.91 2.14 -5.60
C GLY A 317 -11.60 3.37 -6.45
N THR A 318 -11.51 3.20 -7.78
CA THR A 318 -11.16 4.24 -8.74
C THR A 318 -12.27 4.43 -9.77
N ARG A 319 -12.70 5.67 -10.00
CA ARG A 319 -13.86 6.01 -10.85
C ARG A 319 -13.83 5.42 -12.26
N PHE A 320 -12.65 5.39 -12.88
CA PHE A 320 -12.49 4.93 -14.25
C PHE A 320 -12.19 3.43 -14.38
N TYR A 321 -12.26 2.69 -13.27
CA TYR A 321 -12.31 1.23 -13.30
C TYR A 321 -13.75 0.77 -13.55
N THR A 322 -13.99 0.08 -14.67
CA THR A 322 -15.33 0.13 -15.29
C THR A 322 -16.38 -0.82 -14.71
N TYR A 323 -16.04 -1.61 -13.69
CA TYR A 323 -17.00 -2.47 -13.00
C TYR A 323 -18.15 -1.69 -12.36
N ILE A 324 -17.90 -0.48 -11.85
CA ILE A 324 -18.96 0.40 -11.33
C ILE A 324 -19.89 0.92 -12.44
N SER A 325 -19.40 1.00 -13.68
CA SER A 325 -20.20 1.36 -14.85
C SER A 325 -21.09 0.19 -15.29
N THR A 326 -20.55 -1.03 -15.27
CA THR A 326 -21.35 -2.26 -15.46
C THR A 326 -22.44 -2.35 -14.39
N LEU A 327 -22.12 -2.08 -13.12
CA LEU A 327 -23.09 -2.03 -12.02
C LEU A 327 -24.24 -1.08 -12.34
N ARG A 328 -23.94 0.18 -12.70
CA ARG A 328 -24.97 1.17 -13.07
C ARG A 328 -25.88 0.64 -14.18
N PHE A 329 -25.29 0.06 -15.22
CA PHE A 329 -26.06 -0.45 -16.36
C PHE A 329 -26.93 -1.65 -15.99
N VAL A 330 -26.45 -2.54 -15.12
CA VAL A 330 -27.25 -3.64 -14.58
C VAL A 330 -28.44 -3.11 -13.79
N LEU A 331 -28.25 -2.09 -12.93
CA LEU A 331 -29.35 -1.45 -12.21
C LEU A 331 -30.39 -0.84 -13.17
N GLU A 332 -29.92 -0.09 -14.19
CA GLU A 332 -30.80 0.53 -15.18
C GLU A 332 -31.62 -0.49 -15.98
N GLU A 333 -31.00 -1.56 -16.48
CA GLU A 333 -31.72 -2.57 -17.27
C GLU A 333 -32.65 -3.44 -16.40
N ALA A 334 -32.22 -3.82 -15.19
CA ALA A 334 -33.06 -4.57 -14.26
C ALA A 334 -34.31 -3.79 -13.84
N ALA A 335 -34.18 -2.48 -13.59
CA ALA A 335 -35.30 -1.61 -13.24
C ALA A 335 -36.36 -1.56 -14.37
N LYS A 336 -35.94 -1.44 -15.64
CA LYS A 336 -36.86 -1.39 -16.79
C LYS A 336 -37.73 -2.64 -16.93
N VAL A 337 -37.23 -3.80 -16.51
CA VAL A 337 -37.92 -5.09 -16.60
C VAL A 337 -38.37 -5.63 -15.24
N ASN A 338 -38.40 -4.78 -14.21
CA ASN A 338 -38.82 -5.10 -12.84
C ASN A 338 -38.15 -6.35 -12.26
N LYS A 339 -36.83 -6.47 -12.45
CA LYS A 339 -36.02 -7.53 -11.85
C LYS A 339 -35.32 -7.02 -10.60
N LYS A 340 -35.34 -7.82 -9.54
CA LYS A 340 -34.62 -7.51 -8.31
C LYS A 340 -33.11 -7.60 -8.53
N VAL A 341 -32.33 -6.74 -7.88
CA VAL A 341 -30.88 -6.74 -7.94
C VAL A 341 -30.31 -6.94 -6.55
N PHE A 342 -29.46 -7.97 -6.39
CA PHE A 342 -28.70 -8.24 -5.19
C PHE A 342 -27.24 -7.88 -5.41
N ILE A 343 -26.66 -7.06 -4.53
CA ILE A 343 -25.22 -6.75 -4.56
C ILE A 343 -24.55 -7.53 -3.44
N LEU A 344 -23.66 -8.45 -3.79
CA LEU A 344 -22.77 -9.09 -2.84
C LEU A 344 -21.61 -8.14 -2.61
N ASP A 345 -21.67 -7.39 -1.52
CA ASP A 345 -20.73 -6.29 -1.32
C ASP A 345 -19.31 -6.81 -1.03
N ARG A 346 -18.31 -6.01 -1.41
CA ARG A 346 -16.88 -6.35 -1.30
C ARG A 346 -16.06 -5.17 -0.78
N PRO A 347 -14.90 -5.42 -0.16
CA PRO A 347 -14.03 -4.36 0.33
C PRO A 347 -13.65 -3.40 -0.80
N ASN A 348 -13.64 -2.10 -0.53
CA ASN A 348 -12.82 -1.20 -1.33
C ASN A 348 -11.34 -1.44 -0.95
N PRO A 349 -10.48 -1.90 -1.87
CA PRO A 349 -9.16 -2.38 -1.50
C PRO A 349 -8.21 -1.27 -1.06
N ILE A 350 -8.43 -0.04 -1.54
CA ILE A 350 -7.70 1.17 -1.17
C ILE A 350 -8.46 1.98 -0.11
N ASN A 351 -9.16 1.26 0.78
CA ASN A 351 -9.98 1.73 1.89
C ASN A 351 -11.25 2.51 1.52
N GLY A 352 -12.10 2.72 2.53
CA GLY A 352 -13.36 3.48 2.45
C GLY A 352 -13.29 4.89 3.06
N VAL A 353 -12.12 5.37 3.47
CA VAL A 353 -11.96 6.70 4.08
C VAL A 353 -11.50 7.70 3.03
N ASP A 354 -10.40 7.37 2.35
CA ASP A 354 -9.69 8.27 1.47
C ASP A 354 -10.50 8.60 0.22
N VAL A 355 -10.53 9.88 -0.10
CA VAL A 355 -11.18 10.43 -1.29
C VAL A 355 -10.23 11.43 -1.91
N GLY A 356 -10.04 11.36 -3.22
CA GLY A 356 -9.02 12.14 -3.90
C GLY A 356 -9.39 12.49 -5.33
N GLY A 357 -8.95 13.67 -5.75
CA GLY A 357 -9.09 14.16 -7.12
C GLY A 357 -10.40 14.89 -7.42
N PRO A 358 -10.45 15.57 -8.57
CA PRO A 358 -11.62 16.33 -8.96
C PRO A 358 -12.79 15.42 -9.33
N LEU A 359 -14.00 15.92 -9.10
CA LEU A 359 -15.22 15.29 -9.59
C LEU A 359 -15.25 15.31 -11.12
N ALA A 360 -15.84 14.28 -11.70
CA ALA A 360 -16.13 14.27 -13.13
C ALA A 360 -17.15 15.35 -13.48
N ASP A 361 -16.89 16.09 -14.57
CA ASP A 361 -17.80 17.09 -15.13
C ASP A 361 -19.08 16.39 -15.63
N ALA A 362 -20.23 16.90 -15.22
CA ALA A 362 -21.53 16.27 -15.48
C ALA A 362 -21.88 16.19 -16.98
N ASP A 363 -21.38 17.13 -17.79
CA ASP A 363 -21.56 17.18 -19.24
C ASP A 363 -20.57 16.28 -20.01
N LYS A 364 -19.63 15.61 -19.31
CA LYS A 364 -18.59 14.74 -19.89
C LYS A 364 -18.66 13.29 -19.40
N LEU A 365 -19.74 12.91 -18.72
CA LEU A 365 -19.95 11.55 -18.23
C LEU A 365 -19.97 10.53 -19.37
N SER A 366 -19.41 9.35 -19.12
CA SER A 366 -19.25 8.27 -20.09
C SER A 366 -19.08 6.92 -19.39
N PHE A 367 -18.78 5.85 -20.14
CA PHE A 367 -18.54 4.53 -19.53
C PHE A 367 -17.35 4.49 -18.57
N ILE A 368 -16.37 5.38 -18.69
CA ILE A 368 -15.21 5.50 -17.78
C ILE A 368 -15.43 6.57 -16.68
N ALA A 369 -16.59 7.23 -16.69
CA ALA A 369 -16.99 8.22 -15.70
C ALA A 369 -18.51 8.23 -15.62
N THR A 370 -19.07 7.20 -14.99
CA THR A 370 -20.51 6.92 -15.07
C THR A 370 -21.36 7.82 -14.15
N HIS A 371 -20.73 8.57 -13.26
CA HIS A 371 -21.40 9.51 -12.37
C HIS A 371 -20.42 10.60 -11.93
N THR A 372 -20.93 11.66 -11.31
CA THR A 372 -20.12 12.78 -10.78
C THR A 372 -19.36 12.37 -9.51
N LEU A 373 -18.41 11.45 -9.66
CA LEU A 373 -17.54 10.95 -8.60
C LEU A 373 -16.16 11.60 -8.68
N PRO A 374 -15.46 11.78 -7.54
CA PRO A 374 -14.02 12.03 -7.56
C PRO A 374 -13.25 10.84 -8.13
N VAL A 375 -11.96 11.02 -8.41
CA VAL A 375 -11.12 9.97 -9.00
C VAL A 375 -11.01 8.76 -8.07
N GLN A 376 -10.67 8.99 -6.80
CA GLN A 376 -10.75 8.00 -5.72
C GLN A 376 -11.98 8.33 -4.87
N HIS A 377 -12.94 7.42 -4.80
CA HIS A 377 -14.26 7.69 -4.19
C HIS A 377 -14.41 7.18 -2.75
N GLY A 378 -13.58 6.23 -2.33
CA GLY A 378 -13.61 5.66 -0.98
C GLY A 378 -14.97 5.07 -0.60
N MET A 379 -15.64 4.36 -1.52
CA MET A 379 -16.94 3.71 -1.29
C MET A 379 -16.87 2.26 -1.75
N THR A 380 -17.64 1.37 -1.11
CA THR A 380 -17.80 0.00 -1.60
C THR A 380 -18.73 -0.05 -2.81
N ILE A 381 -18.77 -1.20 -3.49
CA ILE A 381 -19.64 -1.36 -4.66
C ILE A 381 -21.12 -1.35 -4.27
N GLY A 382 -21.47 -1.86 -3.08
CA GLY A 382 -22.81 -1.77 -2.49
C GLY A 382 -23.21 -0.32 -2.15
N GLU A 383 -22.31 0.46 -1.57
CA GLU A 383 -22.56 1.88 -1.29
C GLU A 383 -22.74 2.69 -2.59
N LEU A 384 -21.96 2.40 -3.63
CA LEU A 384 -22.14 2.99 -4.96
C LEU A 384 -23.46 2.58 -5.61
N ALA A 385 -23.89 1.32 -5.47
CA ALA A 385 -25.18 0.86 -5.99
C ALA A 385 -26.34 1.67 -5.38
N LEU A 386 -26.31 1.90 -4.07
CA LEU A 386 -27.29 2.73 -3.36
C LEU A 386 -27.28 4.18 -3.86
N MET A 387 -26.08 4.76 -4.02
CA MET A 387 -25.90 6.12 -4.54
C MET A 387 -26.45 6.24 -5.96
N PHE A 388 -26.09 5.34 -6.87
CA PHE A 388 -26.56 5.36 -8.25
C PHE A 388 -28.07 5.19 -8.33
N ASN A 389 -28.64 4.25 -7.58
CA ASN A 389 -30.07 4.00 -7.63
C ASN A 389 -30.90 5.23 -7.22
N ASP A 390 -30.46 5.95 -6.18
CA ASP A 390 -31.16 7.14 -5.69
C ASP A 390 -30.83 8.41 -6.49
N GLU A 391 -29.56 8.75 -6.73
CA GLU A 391 -29.19 10.01 -7.37
C GLU A 391 -29.59 10.04 -8.86
N LEU A 392 -29.49 8.91 -9.55
CA LEU A 392 -29.87 8.80 -10.96
C LEU A 392 -31.34 8.40 -11.16
N LYS A 393 -32.10 8.25 -10.06
CA LYS A 393 -33.53 7.89 -10.07
C LYS A 393 -33.81 6.64 -10.90
N ILE A 394 -32.96 5.62 -10.76
CA ILE A 394 -33.03 4.38 -11.54
C ILE A 394 -34.30 3.60 -11.18
N GLY A 395 -34.64 3.52 -9.89
CA GLY A 395 -35.84 2.81 -9.41
C GLY A 395 -35.70 1.29 -9.44
N ALA A 396 -34.47 0.75 -9.35
CA ALA A 396 -34.25 -0.68 -9.20
C ALA A 396 -34.70 -1.17 -7.81
N ASP A 397 -35.34 -2.33 -7.74
CA ASP A 397 -35.53 -3.08 -6.50
C ASP A 397 -34.18 -3.67 -6.08
N LEU A 398 -33.49 -2.96 -5.17
CA LEU A 398 -32.09 -3.18 -4.84
C LEU A 398 -31.95 -3.66 -3.40
N GLU A 399 -31.23 -4.77 -3.23
CA GLU A 399 -30.80 -5.28 -1.92
C GLU A 399 -29.27 -5.43 -1.89
N VAL A 400 -28.63 -4.88 -0.86
CA VAL A 400 -27.19 -5.03 -0.64
C VAL A 400 -26.95 -6.05 0.47
N ILE A 401 -26.29 -7.15 0.14
CA ILE A 401 -25.81 -8.13 1.12
C ILE A 401 -24.49 -7.58 1.68
N LYS A 402 -24.59 -6.95 2.85
CA LYS A 402 -23.47 -6.28 3.52
C LYS A 402 -22.39 -7.28 3.91
N MET A 403 -21.15 -6.83 3.87
CA MET A 403 -20.03 -7.53 4.49
C MET A 403 -20.18 -7.58 6.02
N GLU A 404 -19.57 -8.59 6.64
CA GLU A 404 -19.31 -8.59 8.09
C GLU A 404 -17.86 -8.21 8.38
N ASN A 405 -17.65 -7.49 9.47
CA ASN A 405 -16.34 -7.10 10.03
C ASN A 405 -15.48 -6.14 9.21
N TRP A 406 -15.83 -5.82 7.97
CA TRP A 406 -15.15 -4.76 7.23
C TRP A 406 -15.41 -3.39 7.87
N ARG A 407 -14.37 -2.57 7.93
CA ARG A 407 -14.42 -1.18 8.38
C ARG A 407 -13.84 -0.29 7.32
N ARG A 408 -14.32 0.95 7.25
CA ARG A 408 -13.88 1.89 6.22
C ARG A 408 -12.37 2.13 6.25
N THR A 409 -11.75 2.07 7.42
CA THR A 409 -10.30 2.29 7.56
C THR A 409 -9.44 1.14 7.04
N MET A 410 -10.03 -0.04 6.79
CA MET A 410 -9.27 -1.23 6.40
C MET A 410 -8.83 -1.15 4.95
N TRP A 411 -7.55 -1.44 4.73
CA TRP A 411 -6.97 -1.81 3.45
C TRP A 411 -7.23 -3.29 3.16
N PHE A 412 -7.13 -3.68 1.89
CA PHE A 412 -7.42 -5.06 1.48
C PHE A 412 -6.60 -6.11 2.24
N ASP A 413 -5.31 -5.84 2.47
CA ASP A 413 -4.40 -6.74 3.19
C ASP A 413 -4.74 -6.89 4.69
N GLU A 414 -5.58 -6.03 5.24
CA GLU A 414 -6.07 -6.11 6.63
C GLU A 414 -7.38 -6.93 6.75
N THR A 415 -7.98 -7.33 5.63
CA THR A 415 -9.28 -8.03 5.59
C THR A 415 -9.18 -9.55 5.71
N ASN A 416 -7.96 -10.10 5.58
CA ASN A 416 -7.68 -11.53 5.46
C ASN A 416 -8.36 -12.22 4.24
N GLN A 417 -8.69 -11.43 3.22
CA GLN A 417 -9.15 -11.91 1.91
C GLN A 417 -7.96 -12.18 0.99
N SER A 418 -8.11 -13.14 0.07
CA SER A 418 -7.07 -13.43 -0.93
C SER A 418 -7.16 -12.46 -2.11
N TRP A 419 -6.05 -11.84 -2.49
CA TRP A 419 -6.00 -10.99 -3.67
C TRP A 419 -6.12 -11.84 -4.93
N ILE A 420 -7.16 -11.60 -5.72
CA ILE A 420 -7.33 -12.16 -7.05
C ILE A 420 -7.33 -10.99 -8.03
N ASN A 421 -6.43 -11.04 -9.01
CA ASN A 421 -6.22 -9.96 -9.97
C ASN A 421 -7.56 -9.54 -10.62
N PRO A 422 -8.06 -8.32 -10.33
CA PRO A 422 -9.30 -7.84 -10.92
C PRO A 422 -9.20 -7.62 -12.43
N SER A 423 -7.99 -7.42 -12.96
CA SER A 423 -7.70 -7.40 -14.40
C SER A 423 -6.27 -7.90 -14.65
N PRO A 424 -5.87 -8.22 -15.91
CA PRO A 424 -4.54 -8.73 -16.22
C PRO A 424 -3.38 -7.82 -15.81
N ASN A 425 -3.64 -6.51 -15.64
CA ASN A 425 -2.64 -5.52 -15.23
C ASN A 425 -2.89 -4.96 -13.83
N MET A 426 -3.85 -5.51 -13.07
CA MET A 426 -4.12 -5.16 -11.67
C MET A 426 -3.82 -6.37 -10.80
N ARG A 427 -2.54 -6.55 -10.52
CA ARG A 427 -1.91 -7.75 -9.96
C ARG A 427 -1.55 -7.63 -8.50
N SER A 428 -1.57 -6.42 -7.94
CA SER A 428 -1.27 -6.22 -6.52
C SER A 428 -2.03 -5.06 -5.90
N LEU A 429 -2.08 -5.06 -4.57
CA LEU A 429 -2.60 -3.92 -3.79
C LEU A 429 -1.74 -2.66 -3.98
N THR A 430 -0.44 -2.80 -4.24
CA THR A 430 0.46 -1.67 -4.57
C THR A 430 -0.03 -0.98 -5.84
N GLU A 431 -0.33 -1.76 -6.87
CA GLU A 431 -0.85 -1.24 -8.14
C GLU A 431 -2.20 -0.56 -7.95
N ALA A 432 -3.12 -1.17 -7.18
CA ALA A 432 -4.41 -0.56 -6.86
C ALA A 432 -4.24 0.78 -6.10
N THR A 433 -3.25 0.86 -5.20
CA THR A 433 -2.93 2.09 -4.45
C THR A 433 -2.39 3.19 -5.37
N LEU A 434 -1.58 2.85 -6.38
CA LEU A 434 -1.03 3.81 -7.35
C LEU A 434 -2.03 4.21 -8.45
N TYR A 435 -2.97 3.33 -8.78
CA TYR A 435 -3.85 3.47 -9.94
C TYR A 435 -4.70 4.76 -9.98
N PRO A 436 -5.27 5.28 -8.88
CA PRO A 436 -6.01 6.54 -8.93
C PRO A 436 -5.22 7.70 -9.57
N GLY A 437 -3.93 7.84 -9.23
CA GLY A 437 -3.08 8.87 -9.81
C GLY A 437 -2.42 8.46 -11.12
N ILE A 438 -1.83 7.26 -11.17
CA ILE A 438 -1.02 6.82 -12.31
C ILE A 438 -1.89 6.40 -13.49
N GLY A 439 -3.08 5.83 -13.22
CA GLY A 439 -4.05 5.47 -14.23
C GLY A 439 -4.50 6.67 -15.07
N LEU A 440 -4.59 7.87 -14.50
CA LEU A 440 -4.93 9.10 -15.25
C LEU A 440 -3.96 9.37 -16.42
N LEU A 441 -2.70 8.94 -16.30
CA LEU A 441 -1.66 9.13 -17.32
C LEU A 441 -1.77 8.12 -18.48
N GLU A 442 -2.50 7.01 -18.30
CA GLU A 442 -2.46 5.86 -19.23
C GLU A 442 -3.03 6.18 -20.62
N THR A 443 -3.92 7.17 -20.73
CA THR A 443 -4.48 7.60 -22.02
C THR A 443 -3.60 8.58 -22.78
N THR A 444 -2.53 9.07 -22.17
CA THR A 444 -1.54 9.94 -22.80
C THR A 444 -0.53 9.12 -23.62
N ASN A 445 0.54 9.75 -24.10
CA ASN A 445 1.62 9.08 -24.82
C ASN A 445 2.73 8.56 -23.88
N LEU A 446 2.34 7.97 -22.75
CA LEU A 446 3.24 7.40 -21.74
C LEU A 446 3.01 5.90 -21.60
N SER A 447 4.09 5.15 -21.37
CA SER A 447 3.95 3.82 -20.79
C SER A 447 3.75 3.96 -19.29
N VAL A 448 2.68 3.37 -18.76
CA VAL A 448 2.42 3.21 -17.33
C VAL A 448 2.86 1.82 -16.84
N GLY A 449 3.84 1.20 -17.48
CA GLY A 449 4.36 -0.12 -17.09
C GLY A 449 3.53 -1.32 -17.56
N ARG A 450 2.41 -1.13 -18.26
CA ARG A 450 1.72 -2.25 -18.95
C ARG A 450 2.69 -2.94 -19.91
N GLY A 451 2.68 -4.27 -19.94
CA GLY A 451 3.68 -5.06 -20.67
C GLY A 451 5.01 -5.24 -19.93
N THR A 452 5.07 -4.93 -18.63
CA THR A 452 6.19 -5.26 -17.73
C THR A 452 5.70 -6.12 -16.57
N ASP A 453 6.59 -6.47 -15.65
CA ASP A 453 6.25 -7.25 -14.47
C ASP A 453 5.42 -6.44 -13.44
N THR A 454 5.57 -5.11 -13.44
CA THR A 454 4.99 -4.19 -12.44
C THR A 454 4.19 -3.06 -13.12
N PRO A 455 3.03 -3.34 -13.75
CA PRO A 455 2.17 -2.30 -14.32
C PRO A 455 1.74 -1.29 -13.25
N PHE A 456 1.56 -0.03 -13.64
CA PHE A 456 1.22 1.12 -12.79
C PHE A 456 2.24 1.52 -11.71
N GLU A 457 3.28 0.71 -11.47
CA GLU A 457 4.44 1.09 -10.65
C GLU A 457 5.50 1.86 -11.46
N LEU A 458 5.35 1.92 -12.78
CA LEU A 458 6.27 2.57 -13.71
C LEU A 458 5.57 3.66 -14.49
N VAL A 459 6.28 4.76 -14.77
CA VAL A 459 5.89 5.77 -15.76
C VAL A 459 7.10 6.11 -16.60
N GLY A 460 7.00 6.02 -17.92
CA GLY A 460 8.16 6.26 -18.80
C GLY A 460 7.81 6.42 -20.27
N SER A 461 8.81 6.85 -21.03
CA SER A 461 8.75 6.97 -22.48
C SER A 461 10.18 7.05 -23.07
N PRO A 462 10.38 6.78 -24.38
CA PRO A 462 11.68 6.97 -25.02
C PRO A 462 12.22 8.40 -24.95
N TRP A 463 11.34 9.41 -24.85
CA TRP A 463 11.72 10.83 -24.79
C TRP A 463 11.93 11.37 -23.36
N ILE A 464 11.71 10.57 -22.32
CA ILE A 464 11.87 11.03 -20.92
C ILE A 464 13.30 10.80 -20.44
N ASP A 465 13.90 11.84 -19.87
CA ASP A 465 15.06 11.70 -18.98
C ASP A 465 14.58 11.30 -17.57
N GLY A 466 14.75 10.02 -17.23
CA GLY A 466 14.28 9.47 -15.96
C GLY A 466 15.01 10.03 -14.74
N GLN A 467 16.29 10.38 -14.87
CA GLN A 467 17.05 10.98 -13.76
C GLN A 467 16.54 12.39 -13.46
N LYS A 468 16.29 13.18 -14.50
CA LYS A 468 15.74 14.53 -14.37
C LYS A 468 14.34 14.51 -13.77
N LEU A 469 13.48 13.59 -14.24
CA LEU A 469 12.12 13.43 -13.71
C LEU A 469 12.13 12.98 -12.24
N ALA A 470 12.90 11.94 -11.90
CA ALA A 470 13.01 11.44 -10.53
C ALA A 470 13.55 12.51 -9.57
N SER A 471 14.60 13.23 -9.95
CA SER A 471 15.19 14.29 -9.13
C SER A 471 14.18 15.40 -8.85
N TYR A 472 13.51 15.89 -9.90
CA TYR A 472 12.47 16.90 -9.77
C TYR A 472 11.35 16.49 -8.81
N LEU A 473 10.85 15.25 -8.95
CA LEU A 473 9.75 14.76 -8.11
C LEU A 473 10.19 14.48 -6.67
N ASN A 474 11.41 13.99 -6.43
CA ASN A 474 11.92 13.79 -5.08
C ASN A 474 12.14 15.12 -4.34
N GLU A 475 12.51 16.20 -5.04
CA GLU A 475 12.59 17.55 -4.47
C GLU A 475 11.22 18.10 -4.02
N ARG A 476 10.12 17.55 -4.52
CA ARG A 476 8.76 17.89 -4.06
C ARG A 476 8.46 17.38 -2.66
N ASN A 477 9.27 16.44 -2.13
CA ASN A 477 9.12 15.85 -0.79
C ASN A 477 7.69 15.31 -0.53
N LEU A 478 7.14 14.58 -1.50
CA LEU A 478 5.82 13.97 -1.36
C LEU A 478 5.82 12.89 -0.27
N GLY A 479 4.77 12.87 0.54
CA GLY A 479 4.62 11.90 1.62
C GLY A 479 4.49 10.47 1.10
N GLY A 480 5.22 9.54 1.72
CA GLY A 480 5.00 8.11 1.53
C GLY A 480 5.42 7.53 0.18
N VAL A 481 6.18 8.27 -0.64
CA VAL A 481 6.63 7.83 -1.97
C VAL A 481 8.08 8.21 -2.24
N ARG A 482 8.78 7.41 -3.04
CA ARG A 482 10.08 7.71 -3.63
C ARG A 482 10.05 7.42 -5.12
N PHE A 483 10.62 8.32 -5.91
CA PHE A 483 10.74 8.14 -7.36
C PHE A 483 12.16 7.71 -7.70
N VAL A 484 12.30 6.54 -8.32
CA VAL A 484 13.59 5.95 -8.67
C VAL A 484 13.75 5.98 -10.19
N PRO A 485 14.82 6.56 -10.76
CA PRO A 485 15.02 6.56 -12.20
C PRO A 485 15.23 5.13 -12.69
N VAL A 486 14.58 4.77 -13.80
CA VAL A 486 14.59 3.40 -14.33
C VAL A 486 14.58 3.41 -15.86
N ARG A 487 15.10 2.33 -16.46
CA ARG A 487 14.90 1.99 -17.87
C ARG A 487 14.17 0.66 -17.95
N PHE A 488 13.20 0.57 -18.85
CA PHE A 488 12.40 -0.63 -19.03
C PHE A 488 11.90 -0.72 -20.48
N THR A 489 11.59 -1.93 -20.95
CA THR A 489 11.06 -2.16 -22.29
C THR A 489 9.76 -2.94 -22.17
N PRO A 490 8.59 -2.30 -22.41
CA PRO A 490 7.31 -3.01 -22.44
C PRO A 490 7.27 -4.09 -23.53
N ASN A 491 6.70 -5.25 -23.24
CA ASN A 491 6.44 -6.30 -24.25
C ASN A 491 5.05 -6.20 -24.89
N ALA A 492 4.21 -5.28 -24.41
CA ALA A 492 2.85 -5.03 -24.87
C ALA A 492 2.47 -3.55 -24.66
N SER A 493 1.32 -3.11 -25.18
CA SER A 493 0.79 -1.75 -25.02
C SER A 493 1.70 -0.64 -25.59
N VAL A 494 1.63 0.56 -25.02
CA VAL A 494 2.38 1.76 -25.45
C VAL A 494 3.89 1.52 -25.35
N PHE A 495 4.63 1.86 -26.42
CA PHE A 495 6.08 1.61 -26.58
C PHE A 495 6.49 0.13 -26.51
N LYS A 496 5.62 -0.78 -26.98
CA LYS A 496 5.96 -2.20 -27.13
C LYS A 496 7.29 -2.37 -27.89
N ASN A 497 8.21 -3.12 -27.29
CA ASN A 497 9.55 -3.44 -27.77
C ASN A 497 10.48 -2.21 -27.93
N GLU A 498 10.11 -1.07 -27.37
CA GLU A 498 10.91 0.15 -27.40
C GLU A 498 11.40 0.50 -25.99
N GLN A 499 12.70 0.82 -25.86
CA GLN A 499 13.28 1.13 -24.56
C GLN A 499 12.75 2.47 -24.05
N CYS A 500 12.09 2.44 -22.89
CA CYS A 500 11.64 3.62 -22.17
C CYS A 500 12.64 3.99 -21.07
N SER A 501 12.76 5.29 -20.82
CA SER A 501 13.37 5.83 -19.62
C SER A 501 12.29 6.56 -18.82
N GLY A 502 12.40 6.57 -17.49
CA GLY A 502 11.34 7.09 -16.63
C GLY A 502 11.59 6.86 -15.15
N ILE A 503 10.50 6.64 -14.42
CA ILE A 503 10.50 6.45 -12.97
C ILE A 503 9.79 5.16 -12.57
N ASN A 504 10.34 4.48 -11.56
CA ASN A 504 9.62 3.54 -10.71
C ASN A 504 9.15 4.28 -9.46
N ILE A 505 7.91 4.00 -9.06
CA ILE A 505 7.21 4.71 -7.99
C ILE A 505 7.11 3.78 -6.79
N VAL A 506 8.02 3.96 -5.83
CA VAL A 506 8.10 3.11 -4.63
C VAL A 506 7.28 3.74 -3.52
N ILE A 507 6.23 3.04 -3.07
CA ILE A 507 5.50 3.44 -1.85
C ILE A 507 6.37 3.14 -0.64
N THR A 508 6.79 4.17 0.08
CA THR A 508 7.61 4.09 1.32
C THR A 508 6.78 4.24 2.59
N GLY A 509 5.51 4.64 2.47
CA GLY A 509 4.60 4.73 3.59
C GLY A 509 3.16 4.99 3.15
N ARG A 510 2.39 3.90 3.00
CA ARG A 510 1.02 3.89 2.48
C ARG A 510 0.08 4.89 3.16
N SER A 511 0.13 5.03 4.48
CA SER A 511 -0.75 5.95 5.22
C SER A 511 -0.50 7.44 4.97
N ARG A 512 0.64 7.80 4.37
CA ARG A 512 0.98 9.19 4.03
C ARG A 512 0.94 9.45 2.52
N PHE A 513 0.68 8.41 1.73
CA PHE A 513 0.72 8.47 0.29
C PHE A 513 -0.65 8.87 -0.27
N ASP A 514 -0.68 9.99 -0.99
CA ASP A 514 -1.85 10.44 -1.74
C ASP A 514 -1.60 10.16 -3.23
N SER A 515 -2.31 9.15 -3.74
CA SER A 515 -2.17 8.65 -5.11
C SER A 515 -2.50 9.72 -6.14
N VAL A 516 -3.65 10.39 -5.99
CA VAL A 516 -4.09 11.38 -6.97
C VAL A 516 -3.19 12.61 -6.96
N LYS A 517 -2.75 13.06 -5.78
CA LYS A 517 -1.74 14.12 -5.66
C LYS A 517 -0.43 13.73 -6.36
N ALA A 518 0.05 12.51 -6.19
CA ALA A 518 1.24 12.04 -6.89
C ALA A 518 1.06 12.05 -8.41
N GLY A 519 -0.10 11.60 -8.92
CA GLY A 519 -0.43 11.68 -10.35
C GLY A 519 -0.41 13.12 -10.90
N ILE A 520 -0.95 14.08 -10.13
CA ILE A 520 -1.00 15.50 -10.50
C ILE A 520 0.40 16.14 -10.46
N GLU A 521 1.22 15.81 -9.47
CA GLU A 521 2.63 16.24 -9.40
C GLU A 521 3.45 15.67 -10.56
N ILE A 522 3.21 14.42 -10.96
CA ILE A 522 3.83 13.82 -12.17
C ILE A 522 3.37 14.54 -13.43
N ALA A 523 2.07 14.77 -13.62
CA ALA A 523 1.54 15.52 -14.76
C ALA A 523 2.15 16.95 -14.86
N ALA A 524 2.25 17.67 -13.73
CA ALA A 524 2.88 18.98 -13.70
C ALA A 524 4.40 18.92 -13.99
N ALA A 525 5.10 17.90 -13.50
CA ALA A 525 6.52 17.68 -13.81
C ALA A 525 6.72 17.38 -15.30
N LEU A 526 5.88 16.54 -15.91
CA LEU A 526 5.91 16.24 -17.34
C LEU A 526 5.67 17.50 -18.17
N ARG A 527 4.67 18.30 -17.79
CA ARG A 527 4.41 19.59 -18.45
C ARG A 527 5.60 20.54 -18.39
N LYS A 528 6.27 20.63 -17.24
CA LYS A 528 7.39 21.54 -17.02
C LYS A 528 8.67 21.09 -17.72
N LEU A 529 8.98 19.80 -17.68
CA LEU A 529 10.26 19.25 -18.12
C LEU A 529 10.24 18.77 -19.57
N PHE A 530 9.07 18.36 -20.09
CA PHE A 530 8.89 17.70 -21.39
C PHE A 530 7.69 18.25 -22.16
N LYS A 531 7.49 19.58 -22.10
CA LYS A 531 6.32 20.32 -22.63
C LYS A 531 5.96 20.00 -24.08
N ASN A 532 6.98 19.81 -24.92
CA ASN A 532 6.82 19.62 -26.36
C ASN A 532 6.44 18.19 -26.74
N ASP A 533 6.74 17.22 -25.88
CA ASP A 533 6.56 15.80 -26.16
C ASP A 533 5.29 15.24 -25.50
N TRP A 534 4.91 15.74 -24.32
CA TRP A 534 3.77 15.19 -23.58
C TRP A 534 2.41 15.62 -24.17
N GLN A 535 1.58 14.64 -24.53
CA GLN A 535 0.22 14.84 -25.05
C GLN A 535 -0.80 15.09 -23.94
N ILE A 536 -0.67 16.24 -23.27
CA ILE A 536 -1.49 16.66 -22.13
C ILE A 536 -3.00 16.61 -22.41
N ASP A 537 -3.46 16.93 -23.63
CA ASP A 537 -4.88 16.96 -23.96
C ASP A 537 -5.58 15.60 -23.74
N LYS A 538 -4.86 14.50 -23.94
CA LYS A 538 -5.39 13.14 -23.74
C LYS A 538 -5.57 12.77 -22.27
N TYR A 539 -5.00 13.55 -21.35
CA TYR A 539 -5.17 13.37 -19.91
C TYR A 539 -6.63 13.60 -19.48
N LEU A 540 -7.36 14.46 -20.20
CA LEU A 540 -8.77 14.74 -19.95
C LEU A 540 -9.66 13.50 -20.03
N ARG A 541 -9.27 12.50 -20.83
CA ARG A 541 -10.07 11.30 -21.08
C ARG A 541 -10.46 10.58 -19.80
N LEU A 542 -9.51 10.38 -18.87
CA LEU A 542 -9.78 9.73 -17.57
C LEU A 542 -9.97 10.74 -16.44
N LEU A 543 -9.36 11.93 -16.55
CA LEU A 543 -9.51 13.00 -15.56
C LEU A 543 -10.95 13.54 -15.51
N VAL A 544 -11.58 13.71 -16.67
CA VAL A 544 -12.96 14.20 -16.84
C VAL A 544 -13.24 15.47 -16.04
N ASN A 545 -12.24 16.34 -15.91
CA ASN A 545 -12.40 17.63 -15.23
C ASN A 545 -11.63 18.71 -16.00
N GLN A 546 -12.38 19.59 -16.67
CA GLN A 546 -11.81 20.60 -17.56
C GLN A 546 -11.00 21.64 -16.80
N ASN A 547 -11.50 22.13 -15.66
CA ASN A 547 -10.80 23.12 -14.84
C ASN A 547 -9.41 22.61 -14.40
N THR A 548 -9.32 21.35 -13.95
CA THR A 548 -8.04 20.75 -13.56
C THR A 548 -7.06 20.66 -14.74
N LEU A 549 -7.54 20.28 -15.93
CA LEU A 549 -6.72 20.26 -17.14
C LEU A 549 -6.23 21.66 -17.52
N ASP A 550 -7.10 22.66 -17.49
CA ASP A 550 -6.79 24.03 -17.88
C ASP A 550 -5.75 24.65 -16.95
N ARG A 551 -5.86 24.37 -15.64
CA ARG A 551 -4.84 24.75 -14.65
C ARG A 551 -3.50 24.07 -14.90
N LEU A 552 -3.49 22.76 -15.18
CA LEU A 552 -2.26 22.05 -15.58
C LEU A 552 -1.62 22.67 -16.84
N LYS A 553 -2.43 23.04 -17.84
CA LYS A 553 -1.94 23.68 -19.08
C LYS A 553 -1.37 25.09 -18.86
N SER A 554 -1.92 25.79 -17.87
CA SER A 554 -1.53 27.15 -17.46
C SER A 554 -0.33 27.16 -16.52
N ASP A 555 0.26 25.99 -16.26
CA ASP A 555 1.42 25.81 -15.38
C ASP A 555 1.15 26.26 -13.92
N ASP A 556 -0.12 26.16 -13.48
CA ASP A 556 -0.52 26.40 -12.09
C ASP A 556 0.27 25.47 -11.13
N PRO A 557 0.68 25.93 -9.95
CA PRO A 557 1.33 25.08 -8.96
C PRO A 557 0.41 23.90 -8.55
N PRO A 558 0.92 22.66 -8.47
CA PRO A 558 0.11 21.49 -8.12
C PRO A 558 -0.74 21.66 -6.85
N ALA A 559 -0.21 22.35 -5.83
CA ALA A 559 -0.95 22.65 -4.61
C ALA A 559 -2.24 23.47 -4.88
N GLY A 560 -2.18 24.48 -5.75
CA GLY A 560 -3.35 25.28 -6.12
C GLY A 560 -4.33 24.52 -7.01
N ILE A 561 -3.84 23.60 -7.85
CA ILE A 561 -4.70 22.69 -8.62
C ILE A 561 -5.47 21.78 -7.66
N ILE A 562 -4.79 21.19 -6.67
CA ILE A 562 -5.40 20.31 -5.67
C ILE A 562 -6.41 21.07 -4.82
N GLU A 563 -6.07 22.28 -4.39
CA GLU A 563 -6.98 23.14 -3.64
C GLU A 563 -8.25 23.46 -4.44
N SER A 564 -8.15 23.58 -5.77
CA SER A 564 -9.28 24.00 -6.63
C SER A 564 -10.47 23.03 -6.68
N TRP A 565 -10.31 21.77 -6.26
CA TRP A 565 -11.42 20.80 -6.18
C TRP A 565 -11.86 20.50 -4.76
N SER A 566 -11.33 21.18 -3.74
CA SER A 566 -11.64 20.93 -2.32
C SER A 566 -13.14 21.07 -2.04
N ASP A 567 -13.77 22.16 -2.52
CA ASP A 567 -15.22 22.36 -2.36
C ASP A 567 -16.04 21.24 -3.01
N GLY A 568 -15.59 20.75 -4.18
CA GLY A 568 -16.21 19.61 -4.85
C GLY A 568 -16.10 18.33 -4.02
N LEU A 569 -14.94 18.10 -3.42
CA LEU A 569 -14.70 16.96 -2.53
C LEU A 569 -15.51 17.05 -1.24
N GLU A 570 -15.60 18.22 -0.60
CA GLU A 570 -16.43 18.43 0.59
C GLU A 570 -17.91 18.14 0.30
N ASN A 571 -18.42 18.67 -0.82
CA ASN A 571 -19.77 18.38 -1.27
C ASN A 571 -19.98 16.88 -1.52
N PHE A 572 -19.02 16.19 -2.13
CA PHE A 572 -19.11 14.74 -2.31
C PHE A 572 -19.07 13.96 -0.99
N LEU A 573 -18.20 14.36 -0.05
CA LEU A 573 -18.09 13.75 1.27
C LEU A 573 -19.40 13.87 2.04
N ASP A 574 -20.10 15.01 1.94
CA ASP A 574 -21.42 15.19 2.52
C ASP A 574 -22.47 14.37 1.79
N ARG A 575 -22.45 14.38 0.44
CA ARG A 575 -23.38 13.63 -0.40
C ARG A 575 -23.31 12.12 -0.12
N ARG A 576 -22.11 11.55 0.01
CA ARG A 576 -21.93 10.10 0.19
C ARG A 576 -22.42 9.58 1.53
N LYS A 577 -22.51 10.42 2.58
CA LYS A 577 -22.94 10.02 3.95
C LYS A 577 -24.29 9.29 3.94
N LYS A 578 -25.20 9.66 3.04
CA LYS A 578 -26.52 9.03 2.89
C LYS A 578 -26.45 7.56 2.50
N TYR A 579 -25.37 7.14 1.85
CA TYR A 579 -25.24 5.82 1.24
C TYR A 579 -24.20 4.94 1.94
N LEU A 580 -23.48 5.48 2.94
CA LEU A 580 -22.48 4.69 3.67
C LEU A 580 -23.17 3.66 4.55
N ILE A 581 -22.76 2.41 4.44
CA ILE A 581 -23.35 1.29 5.19
C ILE A 581 -22.35 0.65 6.17
N TYR A 582 -21.10 1.12 6.20
CA TYR A 582 -20.06 0.69 7.12
C TYR A 582 -19.52 1.85 7.95
N SER A 583 -19.01 1.52 9.15
CA SER A 583 -18.37 2.46 10.08
C SER A 583 -16.90 2.68 9.77
#